data_AF-A0A6U5LTK0-F1
#
_entry.id   AF-A0A6U5LTK0-F1
#
_cell.length_a   1.000
_cell.length_b   1.000
_cell.length_c   1.000
_cell.angle_alpha   90.00
_cell.angle_beta   90.00
_cell.angle_gamma   90.00
#
_symmetry.space_group_name_H-M   'P 1'
#
loop_
_entity.id
_entity.type
_entity.pdbx_description
1 polymer ?
#
loop_
_entity_poly.entity_id
_entity_poly.type
_entity_poly.pdbx_seq_one_letter_code
_entity_poly.pdbx_strand_id
1 'polypeptide(L)'
;FFRVSGRALAPDIVPGRALALGRCARDNTISVRKKNLQNDGQLNVFWGVGGGYDVAETRLLYAAWNHLPSIFHCGVQVTEEDYAEFSARNTTRLTSPIAASGRWSRDELYDPAAETVDAGFSQTIDLKEWPAGSVVGIVAAARLDDAWGEVPPGSKYEDAPQSHLANARTNPEWRHKNAGWAVQGRLHWVSVPVRVEIR
;
A
#
# COMPACT_ATOMS: atom_id res chain seq x y z
N PHE A 1 9.50 1.47 0.21
CA PHE A 1 9.77 2.93 0.43
C PHE A 1 8.68 3.79 -0.23
N PHE A 2 8.33 5.00 0.21
CA PHE A 2 7.33 5.86 -0.48
C PHE A 2 7.97 7.20 -0.90
N ARG A 3 7.77 7.66 -2.14
CA ARG A 3 8.39 8.88 -2.70
C ARG A 3 7.39 9.73 -3.48
N VAL A 4 7.12 10.97 -3.06
CA VAL A 4 6.33 11.92 -3.87
C VAL A 4 7.23 13.05 -4.34
N SER A 5 7.25 13.33 -5.64
CA SER A 5 8.09 14.38 -6.24
C SER A 5 9.57 14.30 -5.82
N GLY A 6 10.12 13.08 -5.69
CA GLY A 6 11.51 12.84 -5.31
C GLY A 6 11.82 12.89 -3.80
N ARG A 7 10.86 13.24 -2.93
CA ARG A 7 11.03 13.16 -1.46
C ARG A 7 10.69 11.77 -0.94
N ALA A 8 11.68 11.08 -0.38
CA ALA A 8 11.46 9.84 0.36
C ALA A 8 10.76 10.11 1.69
N LEU A 9 9.75 9.31 1.99
CA LEU A 9 9.10 9.24 3.29
C LEU A 9 9.72 8.12 4.12
N ALA A 10 9.67 8.28 5.44
CA ALA A 10 10.23 7.31 6.36
C ALA A 10 9.66 5.90 6.08
N PRO A 11 10.50 4.85 6.03
CA PRO A 11 10.01 3.48 5.92
C PRO A 11 9.30 3.14 7.22
N ASP A 12 8.01 2.82 7.15
CA ASP A 12 7.24 2.57 8.37
C ASP A 12 6.24 1.43 8.20
N ILE A 13 6.79 0.20 8.22
CA ILE A 13 6.04 -1.00 8.59
C ILE A 13 6.86 -1.64 9.72
N VAL A 14 6.55 -1.27 10.98
CA VAL A 14 6.98 -2.06 12.14
C VAL A 14 5.80 -2.92 12.57
N PRO A 15 5.84 -4.26 12.34
CA PRO A 15 4.84 -5.15 12.88
C PRO A 15 4.75 -5.00 14.41
N GLY A 16 3.53 -4.87 14.94
CA GLY A 16 3.27 -5.08 16.36
C GLY A 16 3.31 -3.86 17.29
N ARG A 17 3.51 -2.63 16.78
CA ARG A 17 3.29 -1.42 17.59
C ARG A 17 2.01 -0.72 17.13
N ALA A 18 1.07 -0.52 18.05
CA ALA A 18 -0.04 0.40 17.80
C ALA A 18 0.54 1.79 17.51
N LEU A 19 0.44 2.24 16.26
CA LEU A 19 0.77 3.61 15.92
C LEU A 19 -0.23 4.49 16.66
N ALA A 20 0.27 5.44 17.45
CA ALA A 20 -0.60 6.40 18.13
C ALA A 20 -1.44 7.11 17.06
N LEU A 21 -2.76 6.90 17.09
CA LEU A 21 -3.70 7.47 16.13
C LEU A 21 -3.43 8.97 15.97
N GLY A 22 -3.16 9.40 14.72
CA GLY A 22 -2.94 10.79 14.35
C GLY A 22 -1.49 11.28 14.36
N ARG A 23 -0.50 10.53 14.87
CA ARG A 23 0.91 10.93 14.73
C ARG A 23 1.48 10.60 13.36
N CYS A 24 1.21 9.40 12.84
CA CYS A 24 1.78 8.94 11.57
C CYS A 24 1.33 9.79 10.36
N ALA A 25 0.14 10.39 10.42
CA ALA A 25 -0.41 11.23 9.35
C ALA A 25 0.13 12.67 9.31
N ARG A 26 0.64 13.22 10.43
CA ARG A 26 1.07 14.63 10.47
C ARG A 26 2.44 14.84 9.83
N ASP A 27 3.31 13.85 9.95
CA ASP A 27 4.71 13.99 9.59
C ASP A 27 4.98 13.80 8.08
N ASN A 28 4.00 13.31 7.31
CA ASN A 28 4.12 13.04 5.88
C ASN A 28 3.40 14.08 5.01
N THR A 29 3.70 15.37 5.22
CA THR A 29 3.11 16.46 4.42
C THR A 29 4.10 17.01 3.40
N ILE A 30 3.64 17.16 2.16
CA ILE A 30 4.39 17.72 1.03
C ILE A 30 3.55 18.84 0.41
N SER A 31 4.14 20.01 0.23
CA SER A 31 3.48 21.12 -0.44
C SER A 31 3.93 21.19 -1.90
N VAL A 32 2.97 21.20 -2.81
CA VAL A 32 3.19 21.29 -4.25
C VAL A 32 2.53 22.58 -4.75
N ARG A 33 3.30 23.43 -5.42
CA ARG A 33 2.72 24.61 -6.08
C ARG A 33 1.90 24.14 -7.28
N LYS A 34 0.69 24.66 -7.48
CA LYS A 34 -0.19 24.27 -8.58
C LYS A 34 0.50 24.44 -9.95
N LYS A 35 1.29 25.51 -10.11
CA LYS A 35 2.11 25.76 -11.31
C LYS A 35 3.25 24.76 -11.55
N ASN A 36 3.64 23.98 -10.53
CA ASN A 36 4.68 22.96 -10.62
C ASN A 36 4.10 21.56 -10.93
N LEU A 37 2.77 21.42 -10.98
CA LEU A 37 2.15 20.20 -11.48
C LEU A 37 2.44 20.09 -12.98
N GLN A 38 2.84 18.91 -13.42
CA GLN A 38 3.13 18.65 -14.83
C GLN A 38 1.84 18.66 -15.64
N ASN A 39 1.93 18.85 -16.96
CA ASN A 39 0.82 18.65 -17.91
C ASN A 39 -0.55 19.11 -17.38
N ASP A 40 -0.64 20.34 -16.87
CA ASP A 40 -1.91 20.94 -16.41
C ASP A 40 -2.59 20.26 -15.20
N GLY A 41 -1.81 19.76 -14.23
CA GLY A 41 -2.37 19.27 -12.95
C GLY A 41 -1.90 17.88 -12.52
N GLN A 42 -0.99 17.26 -13.27
CA GLN A 42 -0.50 15.92 -13.00
C GLN A 42 0.63 15.90 -11.95
N LEU A 43 0.58 14.89 -11.07
CA LEU A 43 1.60 14.61 -10.05
C LEU A 43 2.14 13.19 -10.22
N ASN A 44 3.45 13.06 -10.40
CA ASN A 44 4.13 11.76 -10.41
C ASN A 44 4.42 11.30 -8.98
N VAL A 45 3.92 10.11 -8.65
CA VAL A 45 4.04 9.47 -7.36
C VAL A 45 4.81 8.17 -7.55
N PHE A 46 5.82 7.97 -6.71
CA PHE A 46 6.67 6.79 -6.71
C PHE A 46 6.50 6.06 -5.38
N TRP A 47 6.43 4.75 -5.39
CA TRP A 47 6.42 3.97 -4.16
C TRP A 47 7.11 2.64 -4.38
N GLY A 48 7.35 1.93 -3.30
CA GLY A 48 8.05 0.68 -3.27
C GLY A 48 7.30 -0.26 -2.36
N VAL A 49 7.03 -1.45 -2.87
CA VAL A 49 6.36 -2.52 -2.15
C VAL A 49 7.42 -3.55 -1.77
N GLY A 50 7.57 -3.77 -0.47
CA GLY A 50 8.58 -4.66 0.10
C GLY A 50 7.97 -5.85 0.83
N GLY A 51 8.80 -6.85 1.12
CA GLY A 51 8.44 -8.00 1.96
C GLY A 51 7.60 -9.09 1.30
N GLY A 52 6.99 -8.84 0.13
CA GLY A 52 6.30 -9.84 -0.70
C GLY A 52 7.26 -10.57 -1.65
N TYR A 53 6.91 -11.79 -2.04
CA TYR A 53 7.55 -12.47 -3.16
C TYR A 53 6.93 -11.99 -4.47
N ASP A 54 5.61 -11.96 -4.54
CA ASP A 54 4.85 -11.46 -5.67
C ASP A 54 3.92 -10.32 -5.24
N VAL A 55 3.97 -9.22 -5.99
CA VAL A 55 3.01 -8.12 -5.90
C VAL A 55 1.92 -8.41 -6.91
N ALA A 56 0.92 -9.18 -6.49
CA ALA A 56 -0.23 -9.50 -7.32
C ALA A 56 -0.94 -8.23 -7.79
N GLU A 57 -0.99 -7.22 -6.92
CA GLU A 57 -1.56 -5.93 -7.26
C GLU A 57 -0.98 -4.80 -6.40
N THR A 58 -0.76 -3.63 -6.98
CA THR A 58 -0.56 -2.37 -6.26
C THR A 58 -1.12 -1.18 -7.02
N ARG A 59 -1.63 -0.19 -6.29
CA ARG A 59 -2.20 1.04 -6.85
C ARG A 59 -2.20 2.16 -5.81
N LEU A 60 -2.52 3.36 -6.28
CA LEU A 60 -2.71 4.54 -5.44
C LEU A 60 -4.20 4.79 -5.22
N LEU A 61 -4.53 5.09 -3.97
CA LEU A 61 -5.82 5.57 -3.51
C LEU A 61 -5.65 7.02 -3.09
N TYR A 62 -6.49 7.91 -3.59
CA TYR A 62 -6.40 9.32 -3.23
C TYR A 62 -7.76 10.00 -3.16
N ALA A 63 -7.86 10.95 -2.24
CA ALA A 63 -9.09 11.70 -1.95
C ALA A 63 -8.75 13.00 -1.23
N ALA A 64 -9.77 13.83 -0.98
CA ALA A 64 -9.62 14.98 -0.10
C ALA A 64 -9.22 14.46 1.28
N TRP A 65 -8.31 15.14 1.98
CA TRP A 65 -7.80 14.67 3.27
C TRP A 65 -8.91 14.40 4.30
N ASN A 66 -9.94 15.25 4.31
CA ASN A 66 -11.11 15.10 5.17
C ASN A 66 -12.10 14.02 4.71
N HIS A 67 -11.94 13.47 3.50
CA HIS A 67 -12.76 12.38 2.97
C HIS A 67 -12.06 11.01 3.01
N LEU A 68 -10.76 11.00 3.31
CA LEU A 68 -10.01 9.77 3.56
C LEU A 68 -10.50 9.14 4.87
N PRO A 69 -10.98 7.88 4.87
CA PRO A 69 -11.44 7.22 6.08
C PRO A 69 -10.33 7.12 7.13
N SER A 70 -10.71 7.20 8.41
CA SER A 70 -9.76 7.17 9.52
C SER A 70 -8.95 5.88 9.59
N ILE A 71 -9.45 4.77 9.02
CA ILE A 71 -8.67 3.52 8.92
C ILE A 71 -7.39 3.71 8.10
N PHE A 72 -7.38 4.61 7.12
CA PHE A 72 -6.17 4.94 6.37
C PHE A 72 -5.31 6.00 7.07
N HIS A 73 -5.78 6.65 8.15
CA HIS A 73 -5.02 7.72 8.81
C HIS A 73 -3.90 7.24 9.71
N CYS A 74 -3.96 6.02 10.23
CA CYS A 74 -2.89 5.29 10.93
C CYS A 74 -3.29 3.82 11.18
N GLY A 75 -4.31 3.30 10.49
CA GLY A 75 -4.76 1.93 10.71
C GLY A 75 -3.74 0.94 10.19
N VAL A 76 -3.43 -0.04 11.04
CA VAL A 76 -2.47 -1.11 10.75
C VAL A 76 -3.08 -2.26 9.95
N GLN A 77 -4.42 -2.26 9.78
CA GLN A 77 -5.14 -3.31 9.11
C GLN A 77 -6.40 -2.79 8.43
N VAL A 78 -6.37 -2.75 7.10
CA VAL A 78 -7.52 -2.46 6.23
C VAL A 78 -8.18 -3.79 5.90
N THR A 79 -9.48 -3.90 6.16
CA THR A 79 -10.29 -5.07 5.76
C THR A 79 -10.68 -4.99 4.28
N GLU A 80 -11.19 -6.10 3.73
CA GLU A 80 -11.75 -6.09 2.38
C GLU A 80 -12.93 -5.11 2.30
N GLU A 81 -13.76 -5.08 3.34
CA GLU A 81 -14.90 -4.19 3.46
C GLU A 81 -14.47 -2.71 3.49
N ASP A 82 -13.44 -2.37 4.27
CA ASP A 82 -12.88 -1.01 4.31
C ASP A 82 -12.38 -0.57 2.92
N TYR A 83 -11.71 -1.48 2.21
CA TYR A 83 -11.18 -1.23 0.87
C TYR A 83 -12.33 -1.06 -0.15
N ALA A 84 -13.33 -1.94 -0.11
CA ALA A 84 -14.49 -1.90 -0.98
C ALA A 84 -15.32 -0.63 -0.74
N GLU A 85 -15.56 -0.27 0.53
CA GLU A 85 -16.26 0.95 0.90
C GLU A 85 -15.51 2.18 0.38
N PHE A 86 -14.18 2.24 0.56
CA PHE A 86 -13.39 3.34 0.03
C PHE A 86 -13.50 3.42 -1.50
N SER A 87 -13.42 2.28 -2.18
CA SER A 87 -13.45 2.20 -3.66
C SER A 87 -14.80 2.57 -4.25
N ALA A 88 -15.89 2.39 -3.50
CA ALA A 88 -17.25 2.72 -3.93
C ALA A 88 -17.64 4.21 -3.76
N ARG A 89 -16.83 5.01 -3.05
CA ARG A 89 -17.14 6.42 -2.80
C ARG A 89 -16.88 7.29 -4.03
N ASN A 90 -17.84 8.16 -4.38
CA ASN A 90 -17.67 9.11 -5.50
C ASN A 90 -16.55 10.14 -5.27
N THR A 91 -16.15 10.35 -4.01
CA THR A 91 -15.12 11.31 -3.60
C THR A 91 -13.71 10.73 -3.58
N THR A 92 -13.56 9.44 -3.89
CA THR A 92 -12.27 8.77 -3.92
C THR A 92 -11.88 8.50 -5.36
N ARG A 93 -10.57 8.40 -5.59
CA ARG A 93 -9.98 8.12 -6.88
C ARG A 93 -8.96 7.00 -6.70
N LEU A 94 -8.97 6.07 -7.65
CA LEU A 94 -8.06 4.94 -7.69
C LEU A 94 -7.32 4.98 -9.02
N THR A 95 -6.02 4.72 -9.00
CA THR A 95 -5.27 4.48 -10.22
C THR A 95 -5.47 3.05 -10.71
N SER A 96 -5.07 2.79 -11.96
CA SER A 96 -5.07 1.43 -12.51
C SER A 96 -4.16 0.52 -11.67
N PRO A 97 -4.56 -0.74 -11.42
CA PRO A 97 -3.69 -1.70 -10.76
C PRO A 97 -2.44 -2.01 -11.58
N ILE A 98 -1.31 -2.19 -10.90
CA ILE A 98 -0.05 -2.68 -11.45
C ILE A 98 0.32 -3.97 -10.71
N ALA A 99 0.72 -5.00 -11.43
CA ALA A 99 1.31 -6.21 -10.85
C ALA A 99 2.83 -6.22 -11.10
N ALA A 100 3.58 -6.81 -10.19
CA ALA A 100 5.00 -7.09 -10.42
C ALA A 100 5.46 -8.28 -9.60
N SER A 101 6.49 -8.94 -10.10
CA SER A 101 7.25 -9.92 -9.35
C SER A 101 8.24 -9.21 -8.42
N GLY A 102 8.25 -9.56 -7.14
CA GLY A 102 9.21 -9.07 -6.17
C GLY A 102 10.57 -9.75 -6.33
N ARG A 103 11.60 -9.21 -5.67
CA ARG A 103 12.98 -9.73 -5.75
C ARG A 103 13.09 -11.24 -5.46
N TRP A 104 12.20 -11.76 -4.61
CA TRP A 104 12.25 -13.15 -4.17
C TRP A 104 11.51 -14.14 -5.09
N SER A 105 10.79 -13.65 -6.11
CA SER A 105 9.98 -14.48 -7.00
C SER A 105 10.78 -15.28 -8.04
N ARG A 106 12.02 -14.89 -8.36
CA ARG A 106 12.81 -15.51 -9.44
C ARG A 106 14.32 -15.50 -9.14
N ASP A 107 14.96 -16.64 -9.35
CA ASP A 107 16.42 -16.81 -9.24
C ASP A 107 17.20 -15.89 -10.20
N GLU A 108 16.61 -15.54 -11.35
CA GLU A 108 17.24 -14.70 -12.40
C GLU A 108 17.14 -13.19 -12.14
N LEU A 109 16.31 -12.75 -11.18
CA LEU A 109 16.14 -11.34 -10.81
C LEU A 109 16.92 -10.94 -9.54
N TYR A 110 17.71 -11.88 -9.00
CA TYR A 110 18.65 -11.57 -7.93
C TYR A 110 19.83 -10.77 -8.50
N ASP A 111 19.69 -9.45 -8.49
CA ASP A 111 20.82 -8.54 -8.69
C ASP A 111 21.45 -8.20 -7.32
N PRO A 112 22.65 -8.70 -7.00
CA PRO A 112 23.34 -8.36 -5.76
C PRO A 112 23.77 -6.89 -5.72
N ALA A 113 23.83 -6.19 -6.86
CA ALA A 113 24.17 -4.77 -6.95
C ALA A 113 22.94 -3.84 -6.85
N ALA A 114 21.71 -4.38 -6.89
CA ALA A 114 20.51 -3.58 -6.70
C ALA A 114 20.42 -3.06 -5.25
N GLU A 115 20.67 -1.76 -5.08
CA GLU A 115 20.66 -1.07 -3.78
C GLU A 115 19.27 -1.04 -3.10
N THR A 116 18.18 -1.28 -3.85
CA THR A 116 16.82 -1.30 -3.30
C THR A 116 16.24 -2.70 -3.29
N VAL A 117 15.88 -3.17 -2.09
CA VAL A 117 15.29 -4.51 -1.84
C VAL A 117 13.81 -4.59 -2.29
N ASP A 118 13.15 -3.45 -2.48
CA ASP A 118 11.71 -3.36 -2.77
C ASP A 118 11.42 -3.21 -4.27
N ALA A 119 10.30 -3.78 -4.74
CA ALA A 119 9.79 -3.52 -6.09
C ALA A 119 9.32 -2.06 -6.18
N GLY A 120 9.91 -1.27 -7.07
CA GLY A 120 9.57 0.13 -7.28
C GLY A 120 8.47 0.33 -8.31
N PHE A 121 7.54 1.24 -8.03
CA PHE A 121 6.39 1.58 -8.85
C PHE A 121 6.29 3.09 -9.04
N SER A 122 5.69 3.51 -10.14
CA SER A 122 5.41 4.92 -10.42
C SER A 122 4.12 5.06 -11.20
N GLN A 123 3.31 6.03 -10.80
CA GLN A 123 2.10 6.43 -11.53
C GLN A 123 1.88 7.93 -11.43
N THR A 124 1.15 8.44 -12.41
CA THR A 124 0.69 9.81 -12.46
C THR A 124 -0.74 9.89 -11.95
N ILE A 125 -1.01 10.81 -11.03
CA ILE A 125 -2.38 11.14 -10.59
C ILE A 125 -2.77 12.52 -11.11
N ASP A 126 -4.05 12.69 -11.42
CA ASP A 126 -4.60 13.96 -11.88
C ASP A 126 -5.14 14.78 -10.70
N LEU A 127 -4.55 15.95 -10.47
CA LEU A 127 -4.93 16.91 -9.45
C LEU A 127 -5.50 18.21 -10.03
N LYS A 128 -5.87 18.26 -11.32
CA LYS A 128 -6.35 19.46 -12.01
C LYS A 128 -7.59 20.08 -11.35
N GLU A 129 -8.54 19.22 -10.95
CA GLU A 129 -9.82 19.61 -10.31
C GLU A 129 -9.64 20.17 -8.90
N TRP A 130 -8.45 20.05 -8.31
CA TRP A 130 -8.21 20.45 -6.93
C TRP A 130 -7.76 21.92 -6.88
N PRO A 131 -8.50 22.81 -6.18
CA PRO A 131 -8.12 24.21 -6.05
C PRO A 131 -6.90 24.38 -5.14
N ALA A 132 -6.20 25.51 -5.29
CA ALA A 132 -5.17 25.90 -4.33
C ALA A 132 -5.78 26.02 -2.91
N GLY A 133 -5.03 25.61 -1.90
CA GLY A 133 -5.48 25.43 -0.52
C GLY A 133 -6.00 24.02 -0.21
N SER A 134 -6.21 23.17 -1.22
CA SER A 134 -6.66 21.79 -0.99
C SER A 134 -5.57 20.94 -0.35
N VAL A 135 -5.99 19.96 0.45
CA VAL A 135 -5.14 18.89 0.97
C VAL A 135 -5.64 17.55 0.46
N VAL A 136 -4.81 16.86 -0.31
CA VAL A 136 -5.10 15.53 -0.87
C VAL A 136 -4.37 14.48 -0.05
N GLY A 137 -5.08 13.45 0.41
CA GLY A 137 -4.46 12.26 1.01
C GLY A 137 -4.16 11.24 -0.08
N ILE A 138 -2.95 10.70 -0.12
CA ILE A 138 -2.52 9.65 -1.05
C ILE A 138 -2.03 8.45 -0.25
N VAL A 139 -2.52 7.26 -0.58
CA VAL A 139 -2.17 5.98 0.03
C VAL A 139 -1.76 5.01 -1.08
N ALA A 140 -0.64 4.30 -0.93
CA ALA A 140 -0.41 3.10 -1.73
C ALA A 140 -1.07 1.91 -1.05
N ALA A 141 -1.77 1.10 -1.84
CA ALA A 141 -2.18 -0.23 -1.42
C ALA A 141 -1.48 -1.29 -2.26
N ALA A 142 -1.28 -2.46 -1.67
CA ALA A 142 -0.80 -3.64 -2.35
C ALA A 142 -1.48 -4.91 -1.82
N ARG A 143 -1.65 -5.88 -2.72
CA ARG A 143 -2.02 -7.26 -2.43
C ARG A 143 -0.85 -8.15 -2.83
N LEU A 144 -0.43 -9.01 -1.91
CA LEU A 144 0.84 -9.73 -1.99
C LEU A 144 0.59 -11.23 -1.90
N ASP A 145 1.35 -11.99 -2.69
CA ASP A 145 1.46 -13.44 -2.57
C ASP A 145 0.11 -14.20 -2.64
N ASP A 146 -0.88 -13.67 -3.36
CA ASP A 146 -2.24 -14.24 -3.44
C ASP A 146 -2.24 -15.73 -3.82
N ALA A 147 -1.36 -16.09 -4.75
CA ALA A 147 -1.22 -17.45 -5.26
C ALA A 147 -0.76 -18.45 -4.19
N TRP A 148 -0.22 -18.01 -3.04
CA TRP A 148 0.17 -18.91 -1.96
C TRP A 148 -1.02 -19.57 -1.27
N GLY A 149 -2.21 -18.97 -1.40
CA GLY A 149 -3.47 -19.52 -0.90
C GLY A 149 -4.06 -20.56 -1.85
N GLU A 150 -3.60 -20.61 -3.10
CA GLU A 150 -4.17 -21.45 -4.14
C GLU A 150 -3.57 -22.87 -4.10
N VAL A 151 -4.45 -23.86 -4.20
CA VAL A 151 -4.04 -25.25 -4.39
C VAL A 151 -4.13 -25.56 -5.89
N PRO A 152 -3.03 -25.97 -6.55
CA PRO A 152 -3.05 -26.29 -7.97
C PRO A 152 -4.09 -27.38 -8.29
N PRO A 153 -4.82 -27.27 -9.42
CA PRO A 153 -5.77 -28.31 -9.83
C PRO A 153 -5.10 -29.69 -9.93
N GLY A 154 -5.70 -30.69 -9.29
CA GLY A 154 -5.14 -32.05 -9.25
C GLY A 154 -4.05 -32.29 -8.20
N SER A 155 -3.78 -31.31 -7.33
CA SER A 155 -2.97 -31.54 -6.13
C SER A 155 -3.64 -32.61 -5.25
N LYS A 156 -2.86 -33.60 -4.80
CA LYS A 156 -3.33 -34.61 -3.84
C LYS A 156 -3.48 -34.07 -2.42
N TYR A 157 -3.15 -32.79 -2.21
CA TYR A 157 -3.05 -32.15 -0.91
C TYR A 157 -3.98 -30.94 -0.84
N GLU A 158 -5.27 -31.17 -1.03
CA GLU A 158 -6.31 -30.13 -0.92
C GLU A 158 -6.26 -29.41 0.44
N ASP A 159 -5.78 -30.09 1.50
CA ASP A 159 -5.66 -29.57 2.87
C ASP A 159 -4.21 -29.62 3.42
N ALA A 160 -3.17 -29.56 2.58
CA ALA A 160 -1.81 -29.55 3.12
C ALA A 160 -1.61 -28.38 4.11
N PRO A 161 -0.93 -28.61 5.24
CA PRO A 161 -0.69 -27.55 6.21
C PRO A 161 0.09 -26.41 5.54
N GLN A 162 -0.55 -25.25 5.40
CA GLN A 162 0.11 -24.02 5.00
C GLN A 162 0.91 -23.44 6.17
N SER A 163 2.04 -22.81 5.88
CA SER A 163 2.84 -22.14 6.91
C SER A 163 2.03 -21.02 7.58
N HIS A 164 2.40 -20.63 8.80
CA HIS A 164 1.80 -19.47 9.47
C HIS A 164 1.95 -18.18 8.64
N LEU A 165 3.06 -18.04 7.90
CA LEU A 165 3.29 -16.88 7.05
C LEU A 165 2.33 -16.85 5.85
N ALA A 166 2.14 -17.99 5.19
CA ALA A 166 1.21 -18.10 4.06
C ALA A 166 -0.21 -17.77 4.51
N ASN A 167 -0.70 -18.41 5.57
CA ASN A 167 -2.02 -18.13 6.14
C ASN A 167 -2.19 -16.65 6.53
N ALA A 168 -1.17 -16.02 7.12
CA ALA A 168 -1.23 -14.61 7.49
C ALA A 168 -1.33 -13.65 6.28
N ARG A 169 -0.96 -14.10 5.07
CA ARG A 169 -0.99 -13.29 3.85
C ARG A 169 -2.19 -13.58 2.96
N THR A 170 -2.76 -14.77 3.05
CA THR A 170 -3.81 -15.24 2.13
C THR A 170 -5.18 -15.39 2.79
N ASN A 171 -5.24 -15.38 4.13
CA ASN A 171 -6.47 -15.58 4.87
C ASN A 171 -6.71 -14.47 5.90
N PRO A 172 -7.61 -13.49 5.63
CA PRO A 172 -7.89 -12.39 6.55
C PRO A 172 -8.59 -12.81 7.84
N GLU A 173 -9.10 -14.05 7.93
CA GLU A 173 -9.71 -14.62 9.14
C GLU A 173 -8.71 -15.42 10.00
N TRP A 174 -7.52 -15.71 9.48
CA TRP A 174 -6.52 -16.47 10.21
C TRP A 174 -5.95 -15.67 11.39
N ARG A 175 -5.91 -16.29 12.57
CA ARG A 175 -5.39 -15.70 13.81
C ARG A 175 -4.46 -16.69 14.50
N HIS A 176 -3.36 -16.20 15.05
CA HIS A 176 -2.46 -17.00 15.87
C HIS A 176 -1.91 -16.20 17.03
N LYS A 177 -1.71 -16.84 18.18
CA LYS A 177 -1.14 -16.24 19.38
C LYS A 177 0.06 -17.04 19.85
N ASN A 178 1.19 -16.37 20.08
CA ASN A 178 2.39 -16.97 20.65
C ASN A 178 3.11 -15.95 21.55
N ALA A 179 3.51 -16.37 22.76
CA ALA A 179 4.26 -15.55 23.72
C ALA A 179 3.67 -14.14 23.98
N GLY A 180 2.34 -14.04 24.05
CA GLY A 180 1.63 -12.75 24.27
C GLY A 180 1.44 -11.90 23.01
N TRP A 181 2.03 -12.29 21.88
CA TRP A 181 1.83 -11.64 20.58
C TRP A 181 0.68 -12.30 19.83
N ALA A 182 -0.09 -11.49 19.10
CA ALA A 182 -1.13 -11.96 18.20
C ALA A 182 -0.78 -11.56 16.76
N VAL A 183 -0.86 -12.51 15.85
CA VAL A 183 -0.78 -12.28 14.41
C VAL A 183 -2.17 -12.50 13.84
N GLN A 184 -2.57 -11.59 12.97
CA GLN A 184 -3.83 -11.62 12.27
C GLN A 184 -3.53 -11.48 10.79
N GLY A 185 -4.14 -12.36 10.00
CA GLY A 185 -3.98 -12.35 8.57
C GLY A 185 -4.59 -11.11 7.93
N ARG A 186 -4.08 -10.73 6.76
CA ARG A 186 -4.54 -9.57 5.99
C ARG A 186 -4.30 -9.80 4.50
N LEU A 187 -5.21 -9.32 3.67
CA LEU A 187 -5.06 -9.32 2.22
C LEU A 187 -4.44 -8.02 1.72
N HIS A 188 -4.93 -6.89 2.23
CA HIS A 188 -4.49 -5.56 1.80
C HIS A 188 -3.42 -4.99 2.71
N TRP A 189 -2.34 -4.53 2.10
CA TRP A 189 -1.26 -3.81 2.72
C TRP A 189 -1.33 -2.35 2.29
N VAL A 190 -1.46 -1.42 3.23
CA VAL A 190 -1.54 0.01 2.92
C VAL A 190 -0.38 0.78 3.53
N SER A 191 0.06 1.81 2.82
CA SER A 191 1.06 2.74 3.33
C SER A 191 0.44 3.70 4.34
N VAL A 192 1.30 4.31 5.16
CA VAL A 192 0.95 5.56 5.84
C VAL A 192 0.58 6.60 4.77
N PRO A 193 -0.50 7.37 4.96
CA PRO A 193 -0.95 8.31 3.96
C PRO A 193 -0.01 9.51 3.88
N VAL A 194 0.05 10.09 2.68
CA VAL A 194 0.80 11.30 2.39
C VAL A 194 -0.16 12.44 2.15
N ARG A 195 0.09 13.56 2.80
CA ARG A 195 -0.68 14.80 2.64
C ARG A 195 -0.02 15.65 1.57
N VAL A 196 -0.72 15.89 0.48
CA VAL A 196 -0.28 16.81 -0.58
C VAL A 196 -1.07 18.10 -0.46
N GLU A 197 -0.42 19.16 -0.01
CA GLU A 197 -0.98 20.51 0.04
C GLU A 197 -0.77 21.22 -1.31
N ILE A 198 -1.84 21.61 -1.97
CA ILE A 198 -1.78 22.34 -3.22
C ILE A 198 -1.70 23.84 -2.90
N ARG A 199 -0.63 24.51 -3.33
CA ARG A 199 -0.40 25.95 -3.09
C ARG A 199 -0.43 26.78 -4.35
#